data_AF-A0A1Q6DXK9-F1
#
_entry.id   AF-A0A1Q6DXK9-F1
#
_cell.length_a   1.000
_cell.length_b   1.000
_cell.length_c   1.000
_cell.angle_alpha   90.00
_cell.angle_beta   90.00
_cell.angle_gamma   90.00
#
_symmetry.space_group_name_H-M   'P 1'
#
loop_
_entity.id
_entity.type
_entity.pdbx_description
1 polymer ?
#
loop_
_entity_poly.entity_id
_entity_poly.type
_entity_poly.pdbx_seq_one_letter_code
_entity_poly.pdbx_strand_id
1 'polypeptide(L)'
;MKYNKISGLTLISAGITNLLARIGITIDLPITIILIISGYAAYETKNRHEFAIITSITAILYTILKAILFLIWLPEITGITETKLLILGGPFLLMTTLFSFIALYTQLKLSKKRYPRY
;
A
#
# COMPACT_ATOMS: atom_id res chain seq x y z
N MET A 1 11.47 6.41 -17.80
CA MET A 1 10.25 5.68 -18.23
C MET A 1 10.03 4.35 -17.50
N LYS A 2 11.02 3.45 -17.37
CA LYS A 2 10.80 2.13 -16.72
C LYS A 2 10.32 2.23 -15.26
N TYR A 3 10.86 3.15 -14.47
CA TYR A 3 10.56 3.28 -13.04
C TYR A 3 9.11 3.69 -12.71
N ASN A 4 8.43 4.44 -13.58
CA ASN A 4 7.06 4.92 -13.34
C ASN A 4 6.06 3.79 -13.52
N LYS A 5 6.27 2.98 -14.57
CA LYS A 5 5.49 1.78 -14.80
C LYS A 5 5.64 0.78 -13.67
N ILE A 6 6.88 0.57 -13.19
CA ILE A 6 7.15 -0.29 -12.03
C ILE A 6 6.43 0.26 -10.80
N SER A 7 6.58 1.55 -10.50
CA SER A 7 5.91 2.20 -9.36
C SER A 7 4.39 2.02 -9.40
N GLY A 8 3.77 2.33 -10.53
CA GLY A 8 2.33 2.22 -10.71
C GLY A 8 1.83 0.79 -10.58
N LEU A 9 2.52 -0.18 -11.21
CA LEU A 9 2.20 -1.59 -11.08
C LEU A 9 2.35 -2.08 -9.63
N THR A 10 3.40 -1.67 -8.92
CA THR A 10 3.59 -2.05 -7.52
C THR A 10 2.51 -1.45 -6.62
N LEU A 11 2.04 -0.24 -6.87
CA LEU A 11 0.91 0.35 -6.11
C LEU A 11 -0.40 -0.37 -6.37
N ILE A 12 -0.67 -0.76 -7.62
CA ILE A 12 -1.84 -1.57 -7.96
C ILE A 12 -1.75 -2.93 -7.27
N SER A 13 -0.60 -3.59 -7.33
CA SER A 13 -0.36 -4.85 -6.62
C SER A 13 -0.51 -4.71 -5.11
N ALA A 14 -0.05 -3.61 -4.52
CA ALA A 14 -0.25 -3.29 -3.10
C ALA A 14 -1.75 -3.16 -2.76
N GLY A 15 -2.53 -2.49 -3.62
CA GLY A 15 -3.98 -2.39 -3.45
C GLY A 15 -4.68 -3.76 -3.49
N ILE A 16 -4.28 -4.63 -4.42
CA ILE A 16 -4.80 -6.00 -4.54
C ILE A 16 -4.42 -6.84 -3.31
N THR A 17 -3.16 -6.83 -2.88
CA THR A 17 -2.74 -7.59 -1.70
C THR A 17 -3.38 -7.03 -0.42
N ASN A 18 -3.63 -5.72 -0.33
CA ASN A 18 -4.36 -5.13 0.79
C ASN A 18 -5.82 -5.59 0.83
N LEU A 19 -6.44 -5.75 -0.34
CA LEU A 19 -7.79 -6.30 -0.47
C LEU A 19 -7.83 -7.77 -0.04
N LEU A 20 -6.81 -8.56 -0.39
CA LEU A 20 -6.71 -9.96 0.06
C LEU A 20 -6.42 -10.08 1.55
N ALA A 21 -5.71 -9.11 2.12
CA ALA A 21 -5.52 -8.98 3.58
C ALA A 21 -6.78 -8.51 4.32
N ARG A 22 -7.91 -8.31 3.63
CA ARG A 22 -9.14 -7.81 4.25
C ARG A 22 -9.79 -8.88 5.10
N ILE A 23 -9.68 -8.73 6.41
CA ILE A 23 -10.36 -9.57 7.40
C ILE A 23 -11.32 -8.65 8.16
N GLY A 24 -12.43 -8.31 7.51
CA GLY A 24 -13.55 -7.60 8.15
C GLY A 24 -13.38 -6.09 8.41
N ILE A 25 -12.22 -5.48 8.16
CA ILE A 25 -12.02 -4.04 8.39
C ILE A 25 -12.53 -3.23 7.19
N THR A 26 -13.57 -2.42 7.40
CA THR A 26 -14.18 -1.57 6.36
C THR A 26 -13.20 -0.56 5.75
N ILE A 27 -12.20 -0.13 6.54
CA ILE A 27 -11.17 0.85 6.16
C ILE A 27 -10.19 0.31 5.09
N ASP A 28 -10.12 -1.01 4.90
CA ASP A 28 -9.28 -1.61 3.86
C ASP A 28 -9.71 -1.22 2.44
N LEU A 29 -11.02 -1.08 2.22
CA LEU A 29 -11.58 -0.80 0.90
C LEU A 29 -11.22 0.62 0.40
N PRO A 30 -11.41 1.70 1.19
CA PRO A 30 -10.93 3.03 0.83
C PRO A 30 -9.43 3.07 0.52
N ILE A 31 -8.60 2.40 1.33
CA ILE A 31 -7.14 2.41 1.15
C ILE A 31 -6.74 1.66 -0.12
N THR A 32 -7.37 0.53 -0.42
CA THR A 32 -7.18 -0.18 -1.68
C THR A 32 -7.56 0.69 -2.88
N ILE A 33 -8.69 1.39 -2.84
CA ILE A 33 -9.12 2.28 -3.92
C ILE A 33 -8.09 3.39 -4.15
N ILE A 34 -7.63 4.02 -3.06
CA ILE A 34 -6.61 5.07 -3.12
C ILE A 34 -5.31 4.55 -3.74
N LEU A 35 -4.87 3.33 -3.37
CA LEU A 35 -3.66 2.70 -3.92
C LEU A 35 -3.77 2.37 -5.41
N ILE A 36 -4.94 1.89 -5.86
CA ILE A 36 -5.17 1.57 -7.27
C ILE A 36 -5.20 2.87 -8.10
N ILE A 37 -5.92 3.90 -7.65
CA ILE A 37 -5.99 5.19 -8.35
C ILE A 37 -4.62 5.85 -8.40
N SER A 38 -3.88 5.88 -7.28
CA SER A 38 -2.54 6.46 -7.25
C SER A 38 -1.53 5.68 -8.08
N GLY A 39 -1.66 4.35 -8.11
CA GLY A 39 -0.87 3.47 -8.96
C GLY A 39 -1.11 3.73 -10.44
N TYR A 40 -2.37 3.87 -10.85
CA TYR A 40 -2.71 4.22 -12.23
C TYR A 40 -2.18 5.63 -12.60
N ALA A 41 -2.35 6.62 -11.73
CA ALA A 41 -1.82 7.97 -11.97
C ALA A 41 -0.29 7.98 -12.10
N ALA A 42 0.41 7.21 -11.26
CA ALA A 42 1.86 7.02 -11.32
C ALA A 42 2.33 6.28 -12.57
N TYR A 43 1.52 5.35 -13.09
CA TYR A 43 1.82 4.59 -14.31
C TYR A 43 1.86 5.48 -15.56
N GLU A 44 0.87 6.38 -15.67
CA GLU A 44 0.69 7.24 -16.85
C GLU A 44 1.62 8.47 -16.88
N THR A 45 2.08 8.95 -15.72
CA THR A 45 2.92 10.15 -15.66
C THR A 45 4.40 9.85 -15.89
N LYS A 46 5.13 10.77 -16.54
CA LYS A 46 6.59 10.66 -16.80
C LYS A 46 7.48 11.13 -15.64
N ASN A 47 6.95 11.95 -14.74
CA ASN A 47 7.68 12.54 -13.62
C ASN A 47 7.23 11.94 -12.29
N ARG A 48 7.96 12.24 -11.23
CA ARG A 48 7.56 11.95 -9.85
C ARG A 48 6.14 12.46 -9.58
N HIS A 49 5.30 11.62 -8.99
CA HIS A 49 3.93 11.95 -8.61
C HIS A 49 3.81 12.02 -7.08
N GLU A 50 3.54 13.20 -6.55
CA GLU A 50 3.50 13.44 -5.10
C GLU A 50 2.40 12.63 -4.41
N PHE A 51 1.22 12.52 -5.05
CA PHE A 51 0.15 11.66 -4.55
C PHE A 51 0.60 10.20 -4.38
N ALA A 52 1.33 9.64 -5.35
CA ALA A 52 1.81 8.25 -5.28
C ALA A 52 2.78 8.02 -4.11
N ILE A 53 3.61 9.02 -3.80
CA ILE A 53 4.52 8.98 -2.65
C ILE A 53 3.73 9.00 -1.34
N ILE A 54 2.79 9.95 -1.22
CA ILE A 54 1.95 10.07 -0.03
C ILE A 54 1.19 8.76 0.19
N THR A 55 0.54 8.22 -0.84
CA THR A 55 -0.19 6.95 -0.74
C THR A 55 0.71 5.77 -0.40
N SER A 56 1.95 5.74 -0.90
CA SER A 56 2.91 4.68 -0.54
C SER A 56 3.26 4.74 0.95
N ILE A 57 3.51 5.94 1.48
CA ILE A 57 3.81 6.15 2.92
C ILE A 57 2.58 5.80 3.76
N THR A 58 1.39 6.28 3.38
CA THR A 58 0.14 5.97 4.08
C THR A 58 -0.12 4.48 4.13
N ALA A 59 0.12 3.75 3.03
CA ALA A 59 -0.06 2.30 3.01
C ALA A 59 0.92 1.57 3.93
N ILE A 60 2.20 1.97 3.97
CA ILE A 60 3.19 1.40 4.89
C ILE A 60 2.78 1.63 6.35
N LEU A 61 2.40 2.86 6.69
CA LEU A 61 1.95 3.17 8.06
C LEU A 61 0.68 2.41 8.43
N TYR A 62 -0.25 2.31 7.48
CA TYR A 62 -1.50 1.58 7.68
C TYR A 62 -1.29 0.08 7.85
N THR A 63 -0.41 -0.56 7.07
CA THR A 63 -0.14 -2.00 7.24
C THR A 63 0.50 -2.31 8.58
N ILE A 64 1.38 -1.42 9.09
CA ILE A 64 1.94 -1.54 10.44
C ILE A 64 0.84 -1.39 11.49
N LEU A 65 0.00 -0.36 11.41
CA LEU A 65 -1.10 -0.15 12.34
C LEU A 65 -2.08 -1.34 12.31
N LYS A 66 -2.39 -1.84 11.12
CA LYS A 66 -3.25 -3.00 10.92
C LYS A 66 -2.63 -4.25 11.55
N ALA A 67 -1.33 -4.49 11.39
CA ALA A 67 -0.65 -5.61 12.04
C ALA A 67 -0.75 -5.53 13.58
N ILE A 68 -0.60 -4.34 14.17
CA ILE A 68 -0.74 -4.13 15.61
C ILE A 68 -2.17 -4.43 16.06
N LEU A 69 -3.18 -3.87 15.38
CA LEU A 69 -4.59 -4.12 15.68
C LEU A 69 -4.95 -5.61 15.53
N PHE A 70 -4.36 -6.28 14.54
CA PHE A 70 -4.57 -7.71 14.31
C PHE A 70 -4.01 -8.61 15.39
N LEU A 71 -2.86 -8.25 15.97
CA LEU A 71 -2.20 -9.05 17.00
C LEU A 71 -2.81 -8.82 18.38
N ILE A 72 -3.30 -7.61 18.65
CA ILE A 72 -3.79 -7.25 19.99
C ILE A 72 -5.31 -7.44 20.10
N TRP A 73 -6.08 -6.93 19.14
CA TRP A 73 -7.54 -6.83 19.29
C TRP A 73 -8.33 -8.01 18.73
N LEU A 74 -7.89 -8.57 17.60
CA LEU A 74 -8.66 -9.62 16.91
C LEU A 74 -8.72 -10.97 17.66
N PRO A 75 -7.64 -11.46 18.31
CA PRO A 75 -7.67 -12.71 19.06
C PRO A 75 -8.65 -12.66 20.23
N GLU A 76 -8.72 -11.51 20.93
CA GLU A 76 -9.61 -11.28 22.06
C GLU A 76 -11.10 -11.36 21.66
N ILE A 77 -11.44 -10.93 20.45
CA ILE A 77 -12.83 -10.88 19.96
C ILE A 77 -13.25 -12.20 19.29
N THR A 78 -12.34 -12.84 18.56
CA THR A 78 -12.70 -13.98 17.68
C THR A 78 -12.31 -15.35 18.25
N GLY A 79 -11.52 -15.39 19.32
CA GLY A 79 -10.98 -16.64 19.89
C GLY A 79 -10.00 -17.36 18.95
N ILE A 80 -9.61 -16.74 17.83
CA ILE A 80 -8.61 -17.27 16.91
C ILE A 80 -7.24 -16.94 17.46
N THR A 81 -6.35 -17.93 17.55
CA THR A 81 -4.99 -17.72 18.03
C THR A 81 -4.20 -16.77 17.12
N GLU A 82 -3.39 -15.90 17.72
CA GLU A 82 -2.52 -14.93 17.04
C GLU A 82 -1.71 -15.57 15.90
N THR A 83 -1.18 -16.77 16.12
CA THR A 83 -0.42 -17.54 15.13
C THR A 83 -1.23 -17.86 13.87
N LYS A 84 -2.51 -18.21 13.99
CA LYS A 84 -3.36 -18.48 12.82
C LYS A 84 -3.65 -17.20 12.04
N LEU A 85 -3.86 -16.09 12.73
CA LEU A 85 -4.08 -14.79 12.10
C LEU A 85 -2.82 -14.29 11.39
N LEU A 86 -1.64 -14.48 11.97
CA LEU A 86 -0.35 -14.20 11.34
C LEU A 86 -0.11 -15.03 10.08
N ILE A 87 -0.42 -16.32 10.12
CA ILE A 87 -0.22 -17.21 8.96
C ILE A 87 -1.18 -16.85 7.81
N LEU A 88 -2.44 -16.51 8.13
CA LEU A 88 -3.45 -16.21 7.12
C LEU A 88 -3.36 -14.78 6.57
N GLY A 89 -3.14 -13.78 7.43
CA GLY A 89 -3.13 -12.36 7.05
C GLY A 89 -1.73 -11.76 6.88
N GLY A 90 -0.75 -12.28 7.61
CA GLY A 90 0.62 -11.76 7.63
C GLY A 90 1.31 -11.73 6.26
N PRO A 91 1.22 -12.78 5.42
CA PRO A 91 1.81 -12.75 4.08
C PRO A 91 1.26 -11.60 3.22
N PHE A 92 -0.04 -11.34 3.28
CA PHE A 92 -0.65 -10.27 2.49
C PHE A 92 -0.30 -8.87 3.01
N LEU A 93 -0.20 -8.70 4.34
CA LEU A 93 0.29 -7.45 4.95
C LEU A 93 1.75 -7.18 4.58
N LEU A 94 2.59 -8.23 4.60
CA LEU A 94 3.99 -8.15 4.23
C LEU A 94 4.15 -7.77 2.75
N MET A 95 3.39 -8.42 1.85
CA MET A 95 3.42 -8.11 0.43
C MET A 95 2.93 -6.69 0.11
N THR A 96 1.86 -6.23 0.77
CA THR A 96 1.37 -4.85 0.63
C THR A 96 2.43 -3.84 1.05
N THR A 97 3.10 -4.11 2.16
CA THR A 97 4.19 -3.26 2.67
C THR A 97 5.37 -3.25 1.71
N LEU A 98 5.81 -4.42 1.25
CA LEU A 98 6.92 -4.58 0.31
C LEU A 98 6.65 -3.82 -1.00
N PHE A 99 5.47 -4.01 -1.60
CA PHE A 99 5.10 -3.31 -2.83
C PHE A 99 5.00 -1.79 -2.64
N SER A 100 4.49 -1.34 -1.49
CA SER A 100 4.44 0.09 -1.16
C SER A 100 5.85 0.69 -0.97
N PHE A 101 6.79 -0.07 -0.38
CA PHE A 101 8.19 0.34 -0.27
C PHE A 101 8.86 0.44 -1.64
N ILE A 102 8.66 -0.55 -2.52
CA ILE A 102 9.21 -0.52 -3.88
C ILE A 102 8.62 0.65 -4.67
N ALA A 103 7.32 0.91 -4.54
CA ALA A 103 6.66 2.06 -5.15
C ALA A 103 7.26 3.39 -4.66
N LEU A 104 7.46 3.54 -3.36
CA LEU A 104 8.08 4.72 -2.77
C LEU A 104 9.51 4.90 -3.28
N TYR A 105 10.33 3.85 -3.22
CA TYR A 105 11.71 3.87 -3.68
C TYR A 105 11.82 4.27 -5.15
N THR A 106 10.97 3.70 -6.00
CA THR A 106 10.94 4.03 -7.44
C THR A 106 10.47 5.45 -7.70
N GLN A 107 9.46 5.96 -6.97
CA GLN A 107 9.04 7.38 -7.08
C GLN A 107 10.13 8.35 -6.63
N LEU A 108 10.90 8.02 -5.60
CA LEU A 108 11.98 8.87 -5.10
C LEU A 108 13.16 8.96 -6.08
N LYS A 109 13.37 7.93 -6.91
CA LYS A 109 14.37 7.95 -7.99
C LYS A 109 13.97 8.81 -9.20
N LEU A 110 12.71 9.25 -9.30
CA LEU A 110 12.23 10.04 -10.42
C LEU A 110 12.55 11.52 -10.25
N SER A 111 12.78 12.19 -11.39
CA SER A 111 12.92 13.64 -11.43
C SER A 111 11.65 14.30 -10.91
N LYS A 112 11.83 15.28 -10.01
CA LYS A 112 10.73 16.12 -9.50
C LYS A 112 10.01 16.78 -10.68
N LYS A 113 8.67 16.77 -10.65
CA LYS A 113 7.87 17.54 -11.60
C LYS A 113 8.17 19.03 -11.36
N ARG A 114 8.60 19.75 -12.40
CA ARG A 114 8.66 21.22 -12.35
C ARG A 114 7.25 21.73 -12.56
N TYR A 115 6.60 22.18 -11.49
CA TYR A 115 5.35 22.90 -11.62
C TYR A 115 5.63 24.26 -12.28
N PRO A 116 4.83 24.69 -13.28
CA PRO A 116 4.91 26.07 -13.74
C PRO A 116 4.65 26.98 -12.53
N ARG A 117 5.62 27.86 -12.25
CA ARG A 117 5.42 28.96 -11.30
C ARG A 117 4.55 29.96 -12.06
N TYR A 118 3.24 29.94 -11.81
CA TYR A 118 2.35 31.03 -12.18
C TYR A 118 2.49 32.15 -11.16
#